data_AF-A0A975Q3N3-F1
#
_entry.id   AF-A0A975Q3N3-F1
#
_cell.length_a   1.000
_cell.length_b   1.000
_cell.length_c   1.000
_cell.angle_alpha   90.00
_cell.angle_beta   90.00
_cell.angle_gamma   90.00
#
_symmetry.space_group_name_H-M   'P 1'
#
loop_
_entity.id
_entity.type
_entity.pdbx_description
1 polymer ?
#
loop_
_entity_poly.entity_id
_entity_poly.type
_entity_poly.pdbx_seq_one_letter_code
_entity_poly.pdbx_strand_id
1 'polypeptide(L)'
;MSKEIYKLTGLRELERSLGELPKATRRQVALRTLKEGGEPIAKAARALVRVDKGDLKESIDVSTKLARSQQADKGAVAPVEMHVGPGQHPQGITEEFGTWFEPGHPFLRPAWEAERLHTLDIIGTLLGIEIEKAAARRAAKG
;
A
#
# COMPACT_ATOMS: atom_id res chain seq x y z
N MET A 1 -2.10 4.51 -22.77
CA MET A 1 -1.20 5.09 -21.76
C MET A 1 0.23 4.93 -22.24
N SER A 2 1.03 6.00 -22.21
CA SER A 2 2.45 5.94 -22.53
C SER A 2 3.18 5.09 -21.50
N LYS A 3 4.13 4.27 -21.95
CA LYS A 3 4.97 3.48 -21.04
C LYS A 3 5.98 4.42 -20.39
N GLU A 4 5.86 4.63 -19.10
CA GLU A 4 6.86 5.35 -18.30
C GLU A 4 7.84 4.35 -17.68
N ILE A 5 9.13 4.69 -17.71
CA ILE A 5 10.20 3.85 -17.16
C ILE A 5 10.87 4.66 -16.06
N TYR A 6 10.87 4.10 -14.84
CA TYR A 6 11.55 4.68 -13.68
C TYR A 6 12.73 3.82 -13.30
N LYS A 7 13.84 4.45 -12.91
CA LYS A 7 15.00 3.78 -12.33
C LYS A 7 15.02 4.04 -10.83
N LEU A 8 14.92 2.96 -10.05
CA LEU A 8 15.06 3.00 -8.60
C LEU A 8 16.49 2.59 -8.22
N THR A 9 17.09 3.31 -7.28
CA THR A 9 18.43 3.04 -6.73
C THR A 9 18.36 2.91 -5.21
N GLY A 10 19.17 2.04 -4.60
CA GLY A 10 19.22 1.88 -3.14
C GLY A 10 18.28 0.81 -2.56
N LEU A 11 17.18 0.46 -3.24
CA LEU A 11 16.24 -0.56 -2.74
C LEU A 11 16.87 -1.95 -2.62
N ARG A 12 17.84 -2.29 -3.47
CA ARG A 12 18.53 -3.58 -3.43
C ARG A 12 19.41 -3.72 -2.19
N GLU A 13 20.07 -2.63 -1.82
CA GLU A 13 20.88 -2.53 -0.61
C GLU A 13 19.99 -2.64 0.64
N LEU A 14 18.85 -1.94 0.64
CA LEU A 14 17.85 -2.04 1.70
C LEU A 14 17.28 -3.45 1.86
N GLU A 15 16.98 -4.15 0.75
CA GLU A 15 16.52 -5.54 0.79
C GLU A 15 17.56 -6.48 1.43
N ARG A 16 18.84 -6.29 1.10
CA ARG A 16 19.93 -7.06 1.70
C ARG A 16 20.01 -6.82 3.21
N SER A 17 20.03 -5.56 3.66
CA SER A 17 20.09 -5.22 5.08
C SER A 17 18.85 -5.69 5.85
N LEU A 18 17.66 -5.61 5.23
CA LEU A 18 16.43 -6.18 5.76
C LEU A 18 16.56 -7.71 5.93
N GLY A 19 17.30 -8.37 5.04
CA GLY A 19 17.67 -9.79 5.08
C GLY A 19 18.53 -10.21 6.28
N GLU A 20 19.27 -9.30 6.91
CA GLU A 20 20.11 -9.60 8.06
C GLU A 20 19.32 -9.67 9.38
N LEU A 21 18.11 -9.10 9.39
CA LEU A 21 17.21 -9.14 10.53
C LEU A 21 16.55 -10.52 10.71
N PRO A 22 16.19 -10.92 11.95
CA PRO A 22 15.37 -12.10 12.20
C PRO A 22 14.07 -12.08 11.40
N LYS A 23 13.59 -13.25 10.96
CA LYS A 23 12.39 -13.40 10.13
C LYS A 23 11.17 -12.62 10.66
N ALA A 24 10.91 -12.69 11.96
CA ALA A 24 9.79 -12.01 12.59
C ALA A 24 9.94 -10.47 12.52
N THR A 25 11.11 -9.96 12.91
CA THR A 25 11.43 -8.53 12.87
C THR A 25 11.38 -7.99 11.44
N ARG A 26 11.96 -8.73 10.50
CA ARG A 26 11.92 -8.40 9.07
C ARG A 26 10.50 -8.19 8.56
N ARG A 27 9.63 -9.15 8.85
CA ARG A 27 8.22 -9.10 8.44
C ARG A 27 7.50 -7.90 9.05
N GLN A 28 7.74 -7.62 10.34
CA GLN A 28 7.10 -6.50 11.03
C GLN A 28 7.56 -5.14 10.48
N VAL A 29 8.87 -4.99 10.22
CA VAL A 29 9.44 -3.78 9.60
C VAL A 29 8.84 -3.56 8.21
N ALA A 30 8.79 -4.60 7.38
CA ALA A 30 8.20 -4.53 6.05
C ALA A 30 6.72 -4.14 6.09
N LEU A 31 5.92 -4.80 6.96
CA LEU A 31 4.49 -4.48 7.09
C LEU A 31 4.23 -3.04 7.52
N ARG A 32 4.97 -2.55 8.51
CA ARG A 32 4.82 -1.18 9.00
C ARG A 32 5.17 -0.18 7.90
N THR A 33 6.27 -0.42 7.20
CA THR A 33 6.73 0.47 6.13
C THR A 33 5.74 0.50 4.97
N LEU A 34 5.25 -0.66 4.53
CA LEU A 34 4.24 -0.73 3.47
C LEU A 34 2.91 -0.08 3.89
N LYS A 35 2.53 -0.19 5.18
CA LYS A 35 1.33 0.48 5.68
C LYS A 35 1.45 1.99 5.57
N GLU A 36 2.53 2.56 6.10
CA GLU A 36 2.78 4.00 6.04
C GLU A 36 2.96 4.50 4.60
N GLY A 37 3.65 3.73 3.75
CA GLY A 37 3.84 4.06 2.34
C GLY A 37 2.55 4.05 1.52
N GLY A 38 1.57 3.22 1.89
CA GLY A 38 0.26 3.16 1.23
C GLY A 38 -0.72 4.25 1.67
N GLU A 39 -0.47 4.90 2.82
CA GLU A 39 -1.39 5.87 3.41
C GLU A 39 -1.62 7.12 2.54
N PRO A 40 -0.63 7.69 1.83
CA PRO A 40 -0.87 8.79 0.89
C PRO A 40 -1.89 8.44 -0.20
N ILE A 41 -1.77 7.24 -0.78
CA ILE A 41 -2.72 6.75 -1.79
C ILE A 41 -4.12 6.62 -1.18
N ALA A 42 -4.23 6.01 0.01
CA ALA A 42 -5.51 5.88 0.71
C ALA A 42 -6.14 7.25 1.01
N LYS A 43 -5.34 8.20 1.51
CA LYS A 43 -5.76 9.57 1.79
C LYS A 43 -6.23 10.31 0.53
N ALA A 44 -5.48 10.19 -0.57
CA ALA A 44 -5.87 10.77 -1.86
C ALA A 44 -7.18 10.15 -2.37
N ALA A 45 -7.33 8.82 -2.27
CA ALA A 45 -8.56 8.14 -2.64
C ALA A 45 -9.76 8.59 -1.80
N ARG A 46 -9.60 8.76 -0.48
CA ARG A 46 -10.63 9.33 0.42
C ARG A 46 -11.01 10.77 0.09
N ALA A 47 -10.10 11.55 -0.50
CA ALA A 47 -10.35 12.93 -0.91
C ALA A 47 -11.10 12.99 -2.25
N LEU A 48 -10.89 12.01 -3.13
CA LEU A 48 -11.50 11.96 -4.45
C LEU A 48 -12.88 11.30 -4.44
N VAL A 49 -13.09 10.25 -3.64
CA VAL A 49 -14.35 9.50 -3.64
C VAL A 49 -15.56 10.38 -3.32
N ARG A 50 -16.68 10.17 -4.03
CA ARG A 50 -17.94 10.85 -3.71
C ARG A 50 -18.47 10.40 -2.35
N VAL A 51 -19.14 11.33 -1.67
CA VAL A 51 -19.66 11.10 -0.32
C VAL A 51 -21.19 11.20 -0.36
N ASP A 52 -21.85 10.07 -0.07
CA ASP A 52 -23.26 10.04 0.32
C ASP A 52 -23.35 10.02 1.86
N LYS A 53 -23.45 8.84 2.47
CA LYS A 53 -23.41 8.66 3.94
C LYS A 53 -21.99 8.61 4.53
N GLY A 54 -20.97 8.43 3.69
CA GLY A 54 -19.57 8.35 4.11
C GLY A 54 -19.00 6.94 4.24
N ASP A 55 -19.83 5.89 4.29
CA ASP A 55 -19.38 4.50 4.52
C ASP A 55 -18.25 4.07 3.56
N LEU A 56 -18.40 4.35 2.26
CA LEU A 56 -17.38 4.00 1.27
C LEU A 56 -16.06 4.72 1.56
N LYS A 57 -16.11 6.02 1.85
CA LYS A 57 -14.94 6.85 2.18
C LYS A 57 -14.24 6.35 3.44
N GLU A 58 -14.99 6.05 4.48
CA GLU A 58 -14.47 5.55 5.75
C GLU A 58 -13.84 4.15 5.61
N SER A 59 -14.32 3.36 4.65
CA SER A 59 -13.78 2.02 4.40
C SER A 59 -12.46 1.98 3.65
N ILE A 60 -12.03 3.09 3.03
CA ILE A 60 -10.77 3.13 2.28
C ILE A 60 -9.63 3.08 3.28
N ASP A 61 -8.81 2.04 3.21
CA ASP A 61 -7.70 1.83 4.15
C ASP A 61 -6.55 1.04 3.51
N VAL A 62 -5.46 0.91 4.27
CA VAL A 62 -4.26 0.14 3.95
C VAL A 62 -4.22 -1.11 4.83
N SER A 63 -4.42 -2.28 4.23
CA SER A 63 -4.63 -3.54 4.98
C SER A 63 -3.95 -4.74 4.34
N THR A 64 -3.55 -5.70 5.17
CA THR A 64 -3.04 -7.01 4.71
C THR A 64 -4.16 -7.96 4.29
N LYS A 65 -5.43 -7.54 4.43
CA LYS A 65 -6.61 -8.36 4.16
C LYS A 65 -7.38 -7.79 2.99
N LEU A 66 -7.71 -8.66 2.04
CA LEU A 66 -8.67 -8.39 0.98
C LEU A 66 -10.09 -8.75 1.40
N ALA A 67 -11.06 -8.19 0.67
CA ALA A 67 -12.44 -8.58 0.81
C ALA A 67 -12.63 -10.09 0.54
N ARG A 68 -13.63 -10.77 1.13
CA ARG A 68 -13.82 -12.22 0.94
C ARG A 68 -14.10 -12.55 -0.53
N SER A 69 -14.82 -11.67 -1.20
CA SER A 69 -15.09 -11.71 -2.65
C SER A 69 -13.85 -11.41 -3.50
N GLN A 70 -12.85 -10.71 -2.96
CA GLN A 70 -11.60 -10.37 -3.63
C GLN A 70 -10.47 -11.38 -3.34
N GLN A 71 -10.66 -12.24 -2.33
CA GLN A 71 -9.71 -13.28 -1.91
C GLN A 71 -9.62 -14.46 -2.90
N ALA A 72 -10.32 -14.42 -4.04
CA ALA A 72 -10.13 -15.42 -5.09
C ALA A 72 -8.63 -15.60 -5.32
N ASP A 73 -8.17 -16.85 -5.19
CA ASP A 73 -6.80 -17.19 -4.89
C ASP A 73 -5.84 -16.69 -5.98
N LYS A 74 -5.20 -15.53 -5.73
CA LYS A 74 -4.17 -14.97 -6.62
C LYS A 74 -2.76 -15.38 -6.20
N GLY A 75 -2.61 -16.08 -5.07
CA GLY A 75 -1.34 -16.30 -4.40
C GLY A 75 -0.72 -14.98 -3.89
N ALA A 76 0.16 -15.08 -2.89
CA ALA A 76 1.00 -13.95 -2.54
C ALA A 76 2.09 -13.80 -3.63
N VAL A 77 2.14 -12.64 -4.27
CA VAL A 77 3.20 -12.22 -5.20
C VAL A 77 4.51 -11.96 -4.45
N ALA A 78 4.44 -11.56 -3.18
CA ALA A 78 5.59 -11.31 -2.31
C ALA A 78 5.41 -11.89 -0.89
N PRO A 79 6.52 -12.11 -0.13
CA PRO A 79 6.45 -12.58 1.26
C PRO A 79 5.64 -11.68 2.21
N VAL A 80 5.52 -10.39 1.85
CA VAL A 80 4.73 -9.39 2.56
C VAL A 80 4.00 -8.53 1.53
N GLU A 81 2.70 -8.39 1.70
CA GLU A 81 1.84 -7.58 0.84
C GLU A 81 0.92 -6.70 1.67
N MET A 82 0.57 -5.56 1.10
CA MET A 82 -0.37 -4.62 1.64
C MET A 82 -1.25 -4.12 0.51
N HIS A 83 -2.55 -4.04 0.75
CA HIS A 83 -3.55 -3.61 -0.21
C HIS A 83 -4.05 -2.23 0.19
N VAL A 84 -4.21 -1.35 -0.79
CA VAL A 84 -4.80 -0.03 -0.62
C VAL A 84 -6.11 0.01 -1.38
N GLY A 85 -7.21 0.33 -0.71
CA GLY A 85 -8.52 0.40 -1.35
C GLY A 85 -9.69 0.38 -0.38
N PRO A 86 -10.92 0.45 -0.90
CA PRO A 86 -12.12 0.31 -0.10
C PRO A 86 -12.21 -1.08 0.52
N GLY A 87 -12.87 -1.15 1.68
CA GLY A 87 -13.23 -2.41 2.33
C GLY A 87 -14.28 -3.21 1.57
N GLN A 88 -15.12 -3.96 2.28
CA GLN A 88 -16.15 -4.83 1.68
C GLN A 88 -17.37 -4.03 1.19
N HIS A 89 -17.14 -3.09 0.27
CA HIS A 89 -18.17 -2.21 -0.28
C HIS A 89 -18.26 -2.47 -1.79
N PRO A 90 -19.31 -3.18 -2.26
CA PRO A 90 -19.55 -3.37 -3.69
C PRO A 90 -19.57 -2.05 -4.48
N GLN A 91 -20.01 -0.98 -3.81
CA GLN A 91 -20.06 0.37 -4.36
C GLN A 91 -18.69 0.88 -4.81
N GLY A 92 -17.58 0.43 -4.20
CA GLY A 92 -16.24 0.88 -4.59
C GLY A 92 -15.88 0.49 -6.02
N ILE A 93 -16.30 -0.68 -6.49
CA ILE A 93 -16.06 -1.13 -7.87
C ILE A 93 -16.94 -0.35 -8.84
N THR A 94 -18.23 -0.21 -8.53
CA THR A 94 -19.17 0.51 -9.39
C THR A 94 -18.87 2.00 -9.44
N GLU A 95 -18.36 2.59 -8.36
CA GLU A 95 -17.88 3.97 -8.33
C GLU A 95 -16.66 4.12 -9.23
N GLU A 96 -15.62 3.28 -9.10
CA GLU A 96 -14.40 3.41 -9.89
C GLU A 96 -14.63 3.22 -11.40
N PHE A 97 -15.45 2.25 -11.79
CA PHE A 97 -15.58 1.81 -13.19
C PHE A 97 -16.91 2.15 -13.85
N GLY A 98 -17.91 2.53 -13.07
CA GLY A 98 -19.28 2.74 -13.54
C GLY A 98 -20.09 1.46 -13.64
N THR A 99 -21.31 1.62 -14.12
CA THR A 99 -22.25 0.56 -14.43
C THR A 99 -22.82 0.80 -15.83
N TRP A 100 -23.79 -0.02 -16.26
CA TRP A 100 -24.52 0.23 -17.49
C TRP A 100 -25.42 1.49 -17.41
N PHE A 101 -25.75 1.95 -16.19
CA PHE A 101 -26.67 3.07 -15.95
C PHE A 101 -25.94 4.35 -15.54
N GLU A 102 -24.91 4.24 -14.70
CA GLU A 102 -24.14 5.37 -14.18
C GLU A 102 -22.70 5.34 -14.69
N PRO A 103 -22.15 6.48 -15.17
CA PRO A 103 -20.74 6.56 -15.56
C PRO A 103 -19.83 6.40 -14.35
N GLY A 104 -18.64 5.85 -14.58
CA GLY A 104 -17.62 5.71 -13.54
C GLY A 104 -17.07 7.05 -13.08
N HIS A 105 -16.77 7.12 -11.79
CA HIS A 105 -16.06 8.18 -11.11
C HIS A 105 -14.78 7.61 -10.48
N PRO A 106 -13.68 7.50 -11.25
CA PRO A 106 -12.42 6.96 -10.75
C PRO A 106 -11.90 7.78 -9.58
N PHE A 107 -11.51 7.11 -8.51
CA PHE A 107 -10.93 7.71 -7.31
C PHE A 107 -9.64 6.99 -6.87
N LEU A 108 -9.53 5.68 -7.09
CA LEU A 108 -8.31 4.92 -6.77
C LEU A 108 -7.24 5.07 -7.84
N ARG A 109 -7.59 4.92 -9.12
CA ARG A 109 -6.61 5.11 -10.21
C ARG A 109 -5.97 6.50 -10.19
N PRO A 110 -6.71 7.62 -10.10
CA PRO A 110 -6.08 8.95 -9.98
C PRO A 110 -5.27 9.11 -8.70
N ALA A 111 -5.71 8.54 -7.57
CA ALA A 111 -4.92 8.55 -6.33
C ALA A 111 -3.58 7.80 -6.48
N TRP A 112 -3.60 6.62 -7.13
CA TRP A 112 -2.40 5.86 -7.45
C TRP A 112 -1.45 6.65 -8.35
N GLU A 113 -1.97 7.23 -9.43
CA GLU A 113 -1.14 7.98 -10.38
C GLU A 113 -0.48 9.20 -9.73
N ALA A 114 -1.19 9.88 -8.82
CA ALA A 114 -0.67 11.03 -8.09
C ALA A 114 0.42 10.65 -7.08
N GLU A 115 0.25 9.54 -6.36
CA GLU A 115 1.05 9.23 -5.17
C GLU A 115 2.09 8.11 -5.37
N ARG A 116 2.06 7.35 -6.48
CA ARG A 116 2.91 6.16 -6.66
C ARG A 116 4.40 6.39 -6.44
N LEU A 117 4.96 7.52 -6.89
CA LEU A 117 6.38 7.85 -6.69
C LEU A 117 6.66 8.27 -5.24
N HIS A 118 5.77 9.07 -4.66
CA HIS A 118 5.88 9.49 -3.27
C HIS A 118 5.80 8.29 -2.31
N THR A 119 4.93 7.32 -2.59
CA THR A 119 4.86 6.05 -1.88
C THR A 119 6.19 5.30 -1.93
N LEU A 120 6.86 5.25 -3.09
CA LEU A 120 8.16 4.59 -3.21
C LEU A 120 9.25 5.30 -2.39
N ASP A 121 9.25 6.63 -2.37
CA ASP A 121 10.18 7.43 -1.56
C ASP A 121 9.97 7.21 -0.05
N ILE A 122 8.72 7.18 0.40
CA ILE A 122 8.36 6.88 1.79
C ILE A 122 8.82 5.47 2.16
N ILE A 123 8.55 4.48 1.31
CA ILE A 123 8.95 3.09 1.55
C ILE A 123 10.47 2.98 1.68
N GLY A 124 11.22 3.59 0.75
CA GLY A 124 12.69 3.58 0.80
C GLY A 124 13.24 4.23 2.07
N THR A 125 12.72 5.41 2.41
CA THR A 125 13.14 6.17 3.59
C THR A 125 12.82 5.42 4.89
N LEU A 126 11.59 4.96 5.05
CA LEU A 126 11.15 4.28 6.27
C LEU A 126 11.80 2.91 6.44
N LEU A 127 12.06 2.17 5.35
CA LEU A 127 12.78 0.90 5.44
C LEU A 127 14.18 1.12 6.02
N GLY A 128 14.93 2.10 5.52
CA GLY A 128 16.25 2.44 6.06
C GLY A 128 16.19 2.75 7.55
N ILE A 129 15.30 3.66 7.94
CA ILE A 129 15.11 4.08 9.35
C ILE A 129 14.75 2.89 10.25
N GLU A 130 13.81 2.04 9.83
CA GLU A 130 13.34 0.93 10.65
C GLU A 130 14.36 -0.23 10.70
N ILE A 131 15.16 -0.43 9.65
CA ILE A 131 16.28 -1.38 9.66
C ILE A 131 17.34 -0.93 10.66
N GLU A 132 17.76 0.34 10.62
CA GLU A 132 18.74 0.90 11.56
C GLU A 132 18.25 0.76 13.01
N LYS A 133 17.00 1.13 13.29
CA LYS A 133 16.39 0.96 14.61
C LYS A 133 16.34 -0.51 15.04
N ALA A 134 16.00 -1.42 14.14
CA ALA A 134 15.93 -2.84 14.44
C ALA A 134 17.32 -3.44 14.73
N ALA A 135 18.34 -3.03 13.96
CA ALA A 135 19.73 -3.44 14.18
C ALA A 135 20.27 -2.92 15.52
N ALA A 136 20.04 -1.64 15.84
CA ALA A 136 20.45 -1.05 17.12
C ALA A 136 19.79 -1.74 18.33
N ARG A 137 18.48 -2.01 18.27
CA ARG A 137 17.77 -2.76 19.31
C ARG A 137 18.29 -4.17 19.50
N ARG A 138 18.77 -4.81 18.43
CA ARG A 138 19.38 -6.13 18.49
C ARG A 138 20.74 -6.06 19.17
N ALA A 139 21.58 -5.10 18.79
CA ALA A 139 22.90 -4.90 19.37
C ALA A 139 22.82 -4.61 20.88
N ALA A 140 21.79 -3.90 21.34
CA ALA A 140 21.56 -3.63 22.76
C ALA A 140 21.03 -4.83 23.57
N LYS A 141 20.57 -5.91 22.92
CA LYS A 141 20.03 -7.13 23.55
C LYS A 141 21.01 -8.30 23.54
N GLY A 142 22.09 -8.20 22.77
CA GLY A 142 23.21 -9.15 22.76
C GLY A 142 24.29 -8.68 23.71
#